data_AF-A0A2N3FIQ5-F1
#
_entry.id   AF-A0A2N3FIQ5-F1
#
_cell.length_a   1.000
_cell.length_b   1.000
_cell.length_c   1.000
_cell.angle_alpha   90.00
_cell.angle_beta   90.00
_cell.angle_gamma   90.00
#
_symmetry.space_group_name_H-M   'P 1'
#
loop_
_entity.id
_entity.type
_entity.pdbx_description
1 polymer ?
#
loop_
_entity_poly.entity_id
_entity_poly.type
_entity_poly.pdbx_seq_one_letter_code
_entity_poly.pdbx_strand_id
1 'polypeptide(L)'
;MECLKAQQLLSESIEGGVDEAELAEASAHCADCRECAQFLRMTTRLAGLPTPKASTDLIDRLICLGAKEAILLRESVASVEESIEAGSITHAEKTTRFLPTWWAPRLTAFAAAAAVLLVALVATGIGLGGLLGQQAATETLSRNDTESEALKDSPVATAPSAADSTQGSAELSQRAAPPYIVIDGLVYAPTGPRTVAPASLITATPVLTALDTGGDPMTLQSYRVDNAPLTAILQQADGTYLGFSAVTRSFGGATFVLESGSLLTAYGQWPTLPARFQTPSSPDGSPTFSFFGKDDARVLVYVPAGGEASTGFAVAPGTAPDDPAVGNPNWTWWRPE
;
A
#
# COMPACT_ATOMS: atom_id res chain seq x y z
N MET A 1 -35.99 -10.16 1.23
CA MET A 1 -34.72 -9.62 1.75
C MET A 1 -34.40 -8.28 1.11
N GLU A 2 -33.84 -7.32 1.87
CA GLU A 2 -33.34 -6.05 1.33
C GLU A 2 -31.94 -6.21 0.71
N CYS A 3 -31.64 -5.45 -0.35
CA CYS A 3 -30.37 -5.56 -1.09
C CYS A 3 -29.13 -5.41 -0.20
N LEU A 4 -29.15 -4.46 0.75
CA LEU A 4 -28.02 -4.24 1.66
C LEU A 4 -27.79 -5.44 2.59
N LYS A 5 -28.87 -6.05 3.10
CA LYS A 5 -28.75 -7.24 3.95
C LYS A 5 -28.25 -8.45 3.16
N ALA A 6 -28.70 -8.61 1.92
CA ALA A 6 -28.19 -9.66 1.03
C ALA A 6 -26.70 -9.48 0.73
N GLN A 7 -26.26 -8.25 0.42
CA GLN A 7 -24.84 -7.95 0.18
C GLN A 7 -23.97 -8.16 1.43
N GLN A 8 -24.48 -7.79 2.61
CA GLN A 8 -23.81 -8.04 3.88
C GLN A 8 -23.59 -9.54 4.11
N LEU A 9 -24.66 -10.35 4.02
CA LEU A 9 -24.58 -11.80 4.21
C LEU A 9 -23.63 -12.47 3.20
N LEU A 10 -23.65 -12.02 1.94
CA LEU A 10 -22.72 -12.51 0.92
C LEU A 10 -21.26 -12.14 1.22
N SER A 11 -20.99 -10.95 1.76
CA SER A 11 -19.64 -10.56 2.16
C SER A 11 -19.16 -11.34 3.38
N GLU A 12 -20.00 -11.49 4.41
CA GLU A 12 -19.69 -12.24 5.64
C GLU A 12 -19.48 -13.74 5.35
N SER A 13 -20.14 -14.28 4.31
CA SER A 13 -19.95 -15.67 3.89
C SER A 13 -18.53 -15.98 3.41
N ILE A 14 -17.79 -14.98 2.91
CA ILE A 14 -16.39 -15.12 2.49
C ILE A 14 -15.48 -15.39 3.69
N GLU A 15 -15.84 -14.86 4.86
CA GLU A 15 -15.11 -15.03 6.12
C GLU A 15 -15.59 -16.27 6.91
N GLY A 16 -16.57 -17.01 6.40
CA GLY A 16 -17.08 -18.25 6.99
C GLY A 16 -18.03 -18.08 8.18
N GLY A 17 -18.61 -16.89 8.35
CA GLY A 17 -19.39 -16.51 9.54
C GLY A 17 -20.93 -16.57 9.41
N VAL A 18 -21.49 -17.08 8.31
CA VAL A 18 -22.92 -16.97 8.00
C VAL A 18 -23.62 -18.33 8.00
N ASP A 19 -24.83 -18.38 8.53
CA ASP A 19 -25.67 -19.58 8.51
C ASP A 19 -26.08 -19.97 7.07
N GLU A 20 -26.11 -21.28 6.79
CA GLU A 20 -26.36 -21.80 5.45
C GLU A 20 -27.76 -21.45 4.91
N ALA A 21 -28.77 -21.34 5.79
CA ALA A 21 -30.12 -20.96 5.39
C ALA A 21 -30.21 -19.47 5.03
N GLU A 22 -29.52 -18.60 5.79
CA GLU A 22 -29.44 -17.16 5.49
C GLU A 22 -28.69 -16.90 4.19
N LEU A 23 -27.62 -17.67 3.94
CA LEU A 23 -26.87 -17.61 2.68
C LEU A 23 -27.72 -18.08 1.49
N ALA A 24 -28.50 -19.15 1.67
CA ALA A 24 -29.42 -19.63 0.63
C ALA A 24 -30.47 -18.56 0.29
N GLU A 25 -31.05 -17.88 1.29
CA GLU A 25 -32.01 -16.79 1.07
C GLU A 25 -31.37 -15.60 0.34
N ALA A 26 -30.15 -15.19 0.74
CA ALA A 26 -29.40 -14.13 0.07
C ALA A 26 -29.05 -14.48 -1.39
N SER A 27 -28.69 -15.74 -1.66
CA SER A 27 -28.41 -16.23 -3.01
C SER A 27 -29.67 -16.27 -3.89
N ALA A 28 -30.82 -16.65 -3.33
CA ALA A 28 -32.10 -16.63 -4.02
C ALA A 28 -32.50 -15.19 -4.41
N HIS A 29 -32.29 -14.22 -3.51
CA HIS A 29 -32.52 -12.80 -3.81
C HIS A 29 -31.65 -12.29 -4.98
N CYS A 30 -30.42 -12.81 -5.13
CA CYS A 30 -29.55 -12.45 -6.25
C CYS A 30 -30.04 -12.96 -7.61
N ALA A 31 -30.89 -13.99 -7.66
CA ALA A 31 -31.46 -14.47 -8.92
C ALA A 31 -32.43 -13.45 -9.54
N ASP A 32 -33.15 -12.72 -8.68
CA ASP A 32 -34.19 -11.77 -9.10
C ASP A 32 -33.74 -10.30 -9.07
N CYS A 33 -32.64 -9.98 -8.37
CA CYS A 33 -32.12 -8.62 -8.25
C CYS A 33 -30.82 -8.41 -9.03
N ARG A 34 -30.86 -7.55 -10.07
CA ARG A 34 -29.72 -7.26 -10.96
C ARG A 34 -28.50 -6.72 -10.22
N GLU A 35 -28.69 -5.84 -9.24
CA GLU A 35 -27.60 -5.23 -8.47
C GLU A 35 -26.88 -6.26 -7.60
N CYS A 36 -27.65 -7.09 -6.89
CA CYS A 36 -27.11 -8.18 -6.09
C CYS A 36 -26.42 -9.25 -6.95
N ALA A 37 -26.95 -9.53 -8.14
CA ALA A 37 -26.31 -10.42 -9.12
C ALA A 37 -24.97 -9.87 -9.65
N GLN A 38 -24.83 -8.54 -9.76
CA GLN A 38 -23.57 -7.90 -10.16
C GLN A 38 -22.56 -7.95 -9.01
N PHE A 39 -23.01 -7.68 -7.79
CA PHE A 39 -22.18 -7.79 -6.59
C PHE A 39 -21.62 -9.21 -6.43
N LEU A 40 -22.47 -10.23 -6.51
CA LEU A 40 -22.07 -11.64 -6.41
C LEU A 40 -21.04 -12.04 -7.49
N ARG A 41 -21.20 -11.55 -8.72
CA ARG A 41 -20.23 -11.77 -9.80
C ARG A 41 -18.88 -11.11 -9.51
N MET A 42 -18.90 -9.90 -8.93
CA MET A 42 -17.68 -9.19 -8.55
C MET A 42 -16.94 -9.93 -7.44
N THR A 43 -17.63 -10.35 -6.38
CA THR A 43 -17.01 -11.06 -5.26
C THR A 43 -16.46 -12.42 -5.69
N THR A 44 -17.20 -13.17 -6.51
CA THR A 44 -16.72 -14.44 -7.08
C THR A 44 -15.47 -14.24 -7.95
N ARG A 45 -15.43 -13.16 -8.74
CA ARG A 45 -14.25 -12.82 -9.55
C ARG A 45 -13.04 -12.50 -8.68
N LEU A 46 -13.22 -11.75 -7.59
CA LEU A 46 -12.15 -11.42 -6.63
C LEU A 46 -11.63 -12.67 -5.92
N ALA A 47 -12.53 -13.57 -5.48
CA ALA A 47 -12.16 -14.83 -4.85
C ALA A 47 -11.38 -15.78 -5.79
N GLY A 48 -11.62 -15.68 -7.11
CA GLY A 48 -10.90 -16.44 -8.13
C GLY A 48 -9.55 -15.85 -8.56
N LEU A 49 -9.15 -14.68 -8.03
CA LEU A 49 -7.83 -14.13 -8.33
C LEU A 49 -6.74 -15.00 -7.70
N PRO A 50 -5.58 -15.16 -8.37
CA PRO A 50 -4.46 -15.88 -7.77
C PRO A 50 -4.06 -15.20 -6.46
N THR A 51 -3.93 -15.98 -5.39
CA THR A 51 -3.45 -15.47 -4.11
C THR A 51 -2.10 -14.77 -4.31
N PRO A 52 -1.93 -13.52 -3.82
CA PRO A 52 -0.68 -12.81 -3.97
C PRO A 52 0.44 -13.64 -3.33
N LYS A 53 1.45 -13.98 -4.12
CA LYS A 53 2.62 -14.69 -3.64
C LYS A 53 3.62 -13.65 -3.14
N ALA A 54 4.06 -13.78 -1.89
CA ALA A 54 5.21 -13.04 -1.41
C ALA A 54 6.43 -13.38 -2.27
N SER A 55 7.29 -12.39 -2.52
CA SER A 55 8.57 -12.65 -3.20
C SER A 55 9.42 -13.59 -2.33
N THR A 56 10.20 -14.46 -2.98
CA THR A 56 11.11 -15.37 -2.26
C THR A 56 12.10 -14.59 -1.39
N ASP A 57 12.56 -13.42 -1.85
CA ASP A 57 13.41 -12.52 -1.06
C ASP A 57 12.73 -12.03 0.24
N LEU A 58 11.43 -11.70 0.20
CA LEU A 58 10.70 -11.33 1.42
C LEU A 58 10.60 -12.51 2.39
N ILE A 59 10.31 -13.70 1.88
CA ILE A 59 10.22 -14.93 2.68
C ILE A 59 11.59 -15.23 3.32
N ASP A 60 12.67 -15.16 2.56
CA ASP A 60 14.03 -15.41 3.04
C ASP A 60 14.45 -14.38 4.08
N ARG A 61 14.12 -13.10 3.90
CA ARG A 61 14.35 -12.06 4.91
C ARG A 61 13.56 -12.31 6.18
N LEU A 62 12.29 -12.71 6.09
CA LEU A 62 11.47 -13.04 7.26
C LEU A 62 12.03 -14.26 8.01
N ILE A 63 12.47 -15.29 7.30
CA ILE A 63 13.14 -16.46 7.90
C ILE A 63 14.44 -16.04 8.60
N CYS A 64 15.26 -15.21 7.95
CA CYS A 64 16.52 -14.72 8.51
C CYS A 64 16.30 -13.84 9.75
N LEU A 65 15.30 -12.95 9.72
CA LEU A 65 14.91 -12.14 10.88
C LEU A 65 14.39 -13.02 12.03
N GLY A 66 13.54 -14.01 11.72
CA GLY A 66 13.05 -14.97 12.71
C GLY A 66 14.17 -15.81 13.34
N ALA A 67 15.16 -16.22 12.54
CA ALA A 67 16.32 -16.95 13.04
C ALA A 67 17.20 -16.09 13.96
N LYS A 68 17.41 -14.82 13.61
CA LYS A 68 18.13 -13.86 14.47
C LYS A 68 17.40 -13.62 15.79
N GLU A 69 16.09 -13.42 15.74
CA GLU A 69 15.26 -13.23 16.93
C GLU A 69 15.28 -14.49 17.83
N ALA A 70 15.21 -15.67 17.23
CA ALA A 70 15.28 -16.93 17.97
C ALA A 70 16.64 -17.13 18.67
N ILE A 71 17.74 -16.65 18.09
CA ILE A 71 19.06 -16.66 18.73
C ILE A 71 19.07 -15.70 19.92
N LEU A 72 18.61 -14.46 19.73
CA LEU A 72 18.54 -13.46 20.81
C LEU A 72 17.69 -13.94 21.98
N LEU A 73 16.56 -14.60 21.70
CA LEU A 73 15.70 -15.17 22.74
C LEU A 73 16.42 -16.28 23.53
N ARG A 74 17.15 -17.18 22.87
CA ARG A 74 17.93 -18.23 23.56
C ARG A 74 19.07 -17.66 24.41
N GLU A 75 19.79 -16.67 23.90
CA GLU A 75 20.88 -16.01 24.63
C GLU A 75 20.34 -15.23 25.84
N SER A 76 19.17 -14.58 25.71
CA SER A 76 18.52 -13.91 26.83
C SER A 76 18.06 -14.87 27.92
N VAL A 77 17.59 -16.08 27.57
CA VAL A 77 17.22 -17.12 28.54
C VAL A 77 18.46 -17.68 29.24
N ALA A 78 19.54 -17.96 28.50
CA ALA A 78 20.80 -18.45 29.07
C ALA A 78 21.46 -17.44 30.02
N SER A 79 21.42 -16.13 29.68
CA SER A 79 21.97 -15.07 30.53
C SER A 79 21.15 -14.85 31.82
N VAL A 80 19.84 -15.13 31.80
CA VAL A 80 18.99 -15.12 33.00
C VAL A 80 19.32 -16.31 33.91
N GLU A 81 19.57 -17.50 33.37
CA GLU A 81 20.00 -18.67 34.16
C GLU A 81 21.37 -18.45 34.82
N GLU A 82 22.34 -17.87 34.10
CA GLU A 82 23.68 -17.58 34.62
C GLU A 82 23.67 -16.44 35.67
N SER A 83 22.76 -15.46 35.53
CA SER A 83 22.58 -14.39 36.52
C SER A 83 21.90 -14.85 37.82
N ILE A 84 21.11 -15.92 37.77
CA ILE A 84 20.50 -16.55 38.96
C ILE A 84 21.55 -17.37 39.73
N GLU A 85 22.50 -18.01 39.04
CA GLU A 85 23.59 -18.76 39.67
C GLU A 85 24.68 -17.85 40.28
N ALA A 86 24.92 -16.66 39.73
CA ALA A 86 25.95 -15.73 40.20
C ALA A 86 25.52 -14.79 41.35
N GLY A 87 24.28 -14.87 41.83
CA GLY A 87 23.82 -14.15 43.04
C GLY A 87 23.93 -12.62 42.98
N SER A 88 24.03 -12.01 41.80
CA SER A 88 24.20 -10.57 41.62
C SER A 88 22.93 -9.95 41.05
N ILE A 89 21.97 -9.64 41.93
CA ILE A 89 20.81 -8.81 41.58
C ILE A 89 21.26 -7.34 41.61
N THR A 90 21.77 -6.84 40.50
CA THR A 90 21.87 -5.39 40.26
C THR A 90 20.74 -4.97 39.33
N HIS A 91 19.88 -4.09 39.83
CA HIS A 91 18.73 -3.53 39.11
C HIS A 91 19.13 -3.05 37.71
N ALA A 92 18.57 -3.70 36.69
CA ALA A 92 18.69 -3.31 35.31
C ALA A 92 18.09 -1.91 35.10
N GLU A 93 18.91 -1.08 34.45
CA GLU A 93 18.64 0.26 33.98
C GLU A 93 17.32 0.32 33.17
N LYS A 94 16.56 1.38 33.39
CA LYS A 94 15.30 1.69 32.71
C LYS A 94 15.54 1.74 31.19
N THR A 95 15.07 0.73 30.48
CA THR A 95 14.89 0.79 29.02
C THR A 95 13.87 1.88 28.70
N THR A 96 14.33 2.93 28.03
CA THR A 96 13.49 3.99 27.47
C THR A 96 12.62 3.39 26.36
N ARG A 97 11.34 3.18 26.66
CA ARG A 97 10.30 2.86 25.66
C ARG A 97 10.13 4.05 24.73
N PHE A 98 10.75 4.01 23.56
CA PHE A 98 10.37 4.81 22.39
C PHE A 98 9.22 4.13 21.63
N LEU A 99 8.09 3.92 22.31
CA LEU A 99 6.85 3.56 21.63
C LEU A 99 5.75 4.55 22.04
N PRO A 100 5.10 5.19 21.06
CA PRO A 100 4.01 6.12 21.34
C PRO A 100 2.87 5.45 22.12
N THR A 101 2.37 6.12 23.15
CA THR A 101 1.34 5.61 24.08
C THR A 101 0.00 5.24 23.42
N TRP A 102 -0.24 5.63 22.17
CA TRP A 102 -1.44 5.26 21.41
C TRP A 102 -1.39 3.85 20.79
N TRP A 103 -0.28 3.14 20.89
CA TRP A 103 -0.13 1.75 20.38
C TRP A 103 -0.40 0.66 21.43
N ALA A 104 -0.50 1.01 22.71
CA ALA A 104 -0.64 0.05 23.80
C ALA A 104 -1.89 -0.86 23.73
N PRO A 105 -3.11 -0.39 23.39
CA PRO A 105 -4.31 -1.24 23.48
C PRO A 105 -4.43 -2.27 22.35
N ARG A 106 -3.65 -2.16 21.27
CA ARG A 106 -3.71 -3.10 20.13
C ARG A 106 -2.74 -4.27 20.30
N LEU A 107 -1.61 -4.09 20.98
CA LEU A 107 -0.60 -5.13 21.16
C LEU A 107 -0.93 -6.13 22.27
N THR A 108 -1.71 -5.74 23.28
CA THR A 108 -2.17 -6.67 24.33
C THR A 108 -3.12 -7.73 23.79
N ALA A 109 -3.93 -7.41 22.79
CA ALA A 109 -4.81 -8.37 22.11
C ALA A 109 -4.02 -9.41 21.30
N PHE A 110 -2.96 -8.98 20.59
CA PHE A 110 -2.11 -9.91 19.82
C PHE A 110 -1.20 -10.77 20.71
N ALA A 111 -0.70 -10.23 21.83
CA ALA A 111 0.09 -11.01 22.79
C ALA A 111 -0.77 -12.08 23.50
N ALA A 112 -2.03 -11.77 23.83
CA ALA A 112 -2.96 -12.74 24.38
C ALA A 112 -3.31 -13.85 23.36
N ALA A 113 -3.53 -13.50 22.08
CA ALA A 113 -3.80 -14.47 21.03
C ALA A 113 -2.61 -15.42 20.76
N ALA A 114 -1.37 -14.89 20.78
CA ALA A 114 -0.16 -15.72 20.64
C ALA A 114 0.06 -16.66 21.82
N ALA A 115 -0.24 -16.22 23.05
CA ALA A 115 -0.17 -17.07 24.23
C ALA A 115 -1.24 -18.19 24.22
N VAL A 116 -2.47 -17.89 23.77
CA VAL A 116 -3.53 -18.90 23.62
C VAL A 116 -3.20 -19.92 22.53
N LEU A 117 -2.63 -19.49 21.40
CA LEU A 117 -2.18 -20.39 20.34
C LEU A 117 -1.04 -21.31 20.80
N LEU A 118 -0.08 -20.81 21.58
CA LEU A 118 1.00 -21.62 22.13
C LEU A 118 0.49 -22.62 23.19
N VAL A 119 -0.47 -22.24 24.04
CA VAL A 119 -1.10 -23.17 25.00
C VAL A 119 -1.95 -24.22 24.27
N ALA A 120 -2.67 -23.84 23.20
CA ALA A 120 -3.46 -24.77 22.40
C ALA A 120 -2.58 -25.79 21.64
N LEU A 121 -1.41 -25.38 21.14
CA LEU A 121 -0.45 -26.25 20.46
C LEU A 121 0.23 -27.24 21.42
N VAL A 122 0.49 -26.82 22.67
CA VAL A 122 1.02 -27.72 23.70
C VAL A 122 -0.05 -28.68 24.22
N ALA A 123 -1.31 -28.25 24.31
CA ALA A 123 -2.43 -29.11 24.71
C ALA A 123 -2.84 -30.14 23.64
N THR A 124 -2.67 -29.84 22.35
CA THR A 124 -2.98 -30.78 21.25
C THR A 124 -1.85 -31.78 20.96
N GLY A 125 -0.63 -31.54 21.45
CA GLY A 125 0.51 -32.46 21.31
C GLY A 125 0.50 -33.67 22.27
N ILE A 126 -0.31 -33.64 23.33
CA ILE A 126 -0.40 -34.70 24.35
C ILE A 126 -1.89 -35.09 24.51
N GLY A 127 -2.45 -35.82 23.54
CA GLY A 127 -3.88 -36.16 23.61
C GLY A 127 -4.42 -37.08 22.52
N LEU A 128 -3.60 -37.94 21.93
CA LEU A 128 -4.09 -39.06 21.11
C LEU A 128 -4.31 -40.27 22.01
N GLY A 129 -5.45 -40.33 22.70
CA GLY A 129 -5.88 -41.52 23.45
C GLY A 129 -7.09 -41.29 24.37
N GLY A 130 -8.27 -41.76 23.97
CA GLY A 130 -9.45 -41.94 24.83
C GLY A 130 -10.73 -41.31 24.25
N LEU A 131 -11.59 -42.09 23.58
CA LEU A 131 -12.78 -42.78 24.12
C LEU A 131 -14.03 -41.88 24.32
N LEU A 132 -15.00 -42.08 23.42
CA LEU A 132 -16.45 -42.25 23.61
C LEU A 132 -17.22 -41.36 24.63
N GLY A 133 -18.22 -40.63 24.11
CA GLY A 133 -19.62 -40.78 24.55
C GLY A 133 -20.33 -39.60 25.25
N GLN A 134 -21.51 -39.26 24.68
CA GLN A 134 -22.75 -38.73 25.33
C GLN A 134 -22.71 -37.35 26.02
N GLN A 135 -23.78 -36.55 26.18
CA GLN A 135 -25.16 -36.45 25.70
C GLN A 135 -25.69 -35.04 26.11
N ALA A 136 -26.66 -34.53 25.33
CA ALA A 136 -27.74 -33.57 25.60
C ALA A 136 -27.90 -32.79 26.92
N ALA A 137 -28.29 -31.50 26.80
CA ALA A 137 -29.41 -30.83 27.49
C ALA A 137 -29.55 -29.37 26.94
N THR A 138 -30.51 -28.97 26.09
CA THR A 138 -31.92 -28.53 26.29
C THR A 138 -32.20 -27.32 27.21
N GLU A 139 -32.97 -26.37 26.65
CA GLU A 139 -33.81 -25.28 27.24
C GLU A 139 -33.07 -24.05 27.82
N THR A 140 -33.49 -22.79 27.61
CA THR A 140 -34.84 -22.21 27.73
C THR A 140 -35.04 -20.89 26.96
N LEU A 141 -36.25 -20.76 26.39
CA LEU A 141 -37.09 -19.58 26.10
C LEU A 141 -36.85 -18.27 26.89
N SER A 142 -36.91 -17.12 26.18
CA SER A 142 -37.71 -15.92 26.52
C SER A 142 -37.65 -14.93 25.34
N ARG A 143 -38.59 -14.95 24.38
CA ARG A 143 -39.82 -14.14 24.30
C ARG A 143 -39.79 -12.84 25.14
N ASN A 144 -39.78 -11.70 24.44
CA ASN A 144 -40.57 -10.51 24.76
C ASN A 144 -40.74 -9.67 23.49
N ASP A 145 -41.98 -9.68 22.99
CA ASP A 145 -42.52 -8.70 22.06
C ASP A 145 -42.70 -7.37 22.80
N THR A 146 -42.39 -6.24 22.16
CA THR A 146 -43.12 -5.00 22.43
C THR A 146 -43.18 -4.14 21.18
N GLU A 147 -44.40 -4.04 20.69
CA GLU A 147 -44.89 -3.30 19.54
C GLU A 147 -45.20 -1.83 19.96
N SER A 148 -44.90 -0.86 19.10
CA SER A 148 -45.64 0.41 18.98
C SER A 148 -45.20 1.18 17.72
N GLU A 149 -46.05 1.08 16.69
CA GLU A 149 -46.64 2.15 15.86
C GLU A 149 -46.32 3.63 16.22
N ALA A 150 -46.34 4.66 15.35
CA ALA A 150 -46.62 4.82 13.92
C ALA A 150 -46.43 6.32 13.53
N LEU A 151 -46.54 6.61 12.21
CA LEU A 151 -46.83 7.90 11.52
C LEU A 151 -45.65 8.90 11.36
N LYS A 152 -45.40 9.61 10.24
CA LYS A 152 -46.22 9.95 9.06
C LYS A 152 -45.38 10.64 7.95
N ASP A 153 -45.84 10.48 6.71
CA ASP A 153 -45.84 11.41 5.55
C ASP A 153 -44.56 12.03 4.93
N SER A 154 -44.36 11.65 3.67
CA SER A 154 -43.67 12.30 2.52
C SER A 154 -44.18 13.75 2.24
N PRO A 155 -43.56 14.63 1.39
CA PRO A 155 -43.07 14.30 0.03
C PRO A 155 -41.93 15.15 -0.65
N VAL A 156 -41.44 14.60 -1.77
CA VAL A 156 -41.05 15.23 -3.06
C VAL A 156 -39.81 16.14 -3.19
N ALA A 157 -38.98 15.70 -4.16
CA ALA A 157 -37.90 16.31 -4.95
C ALA A 157 -37.77 17.84 -5.03
N THR A 158 -36.52 18.33 -5.18
CA THR A 158 -36.03 19.21 -6.28
C THR A 158 -34.52 19.42 -6.15
N ALA A 159 -33.74 19.00 -7.15
CA ALA A 159 -32.56 19.75 -7.64
C ALA A 159 -33.00 20.45 -8.94
N PRO A 160 -32.37 21.51 -9.46
CA PRO A 160 -31.00 22.00 -9.21
C PRO A 160 -30.91 23.54 -9.04
N SER A 161 -29.74 24.08 -8.68
CA SER A 161 -29.13 25.21 -9.41
C SER A 161 -27.75 25.55 -8.87
N ALA A 162 -26.83 25.77 -9.80
CA ALA A 162 -25.51 26.33 -9.61
C ALA A 162 -25.58 27.74 -9.01
N ALA A 163 -24.72 28.00 -8.03
CA ALA A 163 -24.20 29.32 -7.72
C ALA A 163 -22.86 29.18 -6.99
N ASP A 164 -21.85 29.79 -7.58
CA ASP A 164 -20.58 30.22 -7.01
C ASP A 164 -19.74 29.24 -6.18
N SER A 165 -18.68 28.77 -6.81
CA SER A 165 -17.43 28.46 -6.11
C SER A 165 -16.28 29.14 -6.83
N THR A 166 -16.42 30.46 -7.06
CA THR A 166 -15.29 31.31 -7.43
C THR A 166 -14.52 31.64 -6.14
N GLN A 167 -13.67 30.72 -5.68
CA GLN A 167 -12.49 31.02 -4.84
C GLN A 167 -11.78 29.72 -4.45
N GLY A 168 -10.54 29.60 -4.92
CA GLY A 168 -9.69 28.45 -4.63
C GLY A 168 -8.49 28.30 -5.55
N SER A 169 -8.03 29.37 -6.23
CA SER A 169 -6.64 29.41 -6.68
C SER A 169 -5.76 29.55 -5.44
N ALA A 170 -5.58 28.43 -4.74
CA ALA A 170 -4.58 28.32 -3.70
C ALA A 170 -3.23 28.53 -4.37
N GLU A 171 -2.52 29.58 -3.95
CA GLU A 171 -1.07 29.66 -4.08
C GLU A 171 -0.49 28.35 -3.54
N LEU A 172 -0.17 27.42 -4.45
CA LEU A 172 0.70 26.30 -4.15
C LEU A 172 2.03 26.91 -3.75
N SER A 173 2.24 27.07 -2.44
CA SER A 173 3.53 27.39 -1.86
C SER A 173 4.55 26.49 -2.54
N GLN A 174 5.46 27.09 -3.32
CA GLN A 174 6.31 26.42 -4.27
C GLN A 174 7.30 25.53 -3.50
N ARG A 175 6.87 24.29 -3.22
CA ARG A 175 7.69 23.29 -2.55
C ARG A 175 8.85 22.97 -3.50
N ALA A 176 10.07 23.07 -2.99
CA ALA A 176 11.25 22.64 -3.74
C ALA A 176 11.08 21.16 -4.11
N ALA A 177 11.43 20.80 -5.35
CA ALA A 177 11.34 19.40 -5.75
C ALA A 177 12.29 18.55 -4.89
N PRO A 178 11.95 17.28 -4.65
CA PRO A 178 12.91 16.32 -4.15
C PRO A 178 14.17 16.26 -5.03
N PRO A 179 15.28 15.73 -4.49
CA PRO A 179 16.56 15.56 -5.19
C PRO A 179 16.52 14.47 -6.29
N TYR A 180 15.63 14.62 -7.26
CA TYR A 180 15.47 13.67 -8.35
C TYR A 180 16.64 13.67 -9.33
N ILE A 181 16.87 12.52 -9.96
CA ILE A 181 17.70 12.38 -11.16
C ILE A 181 16.88 11.72 -12.26
N VAL A 182 17.33 11.89 -13.51
CA VAL A 182 16.73 11.23 -14.67
C VAL A 182 17.76 10.35 -15.37
N ILE A 183 17.43 9.08 -15.57
CA ILE A 183 18.25 8.11 -16.31
C ILE A 183 17.35 7.43 -17.33
N ASP A 184 17.69 7.55 -18.61
CA ASP A 184 16.92 7.02 -19.73
C ASP A 184 15.44 7.47 -19.72
N GLY A 185 15.20 8.74 -19.35
CA GLY A 185 13.86 9.33 -19.23
C GLY A 185 13.09 8.96 -17.97
N LEU A 186 13.58 8.02 -17.15
CA LEU A 186 12.95 7.61 -15.90
C LEU A 186 13.44 8.43 -14.71
N VAL A 187 12.52 8.79 -13.82
CA VAL A 187 12.81 9.58 -12.62
C VAL A 187 13.17 8.68 -11.45
N TYR A 188 14.26 9.00 -10.76
CA TYR A 188 14.70 8.30 -9.56
C TYR A 188 14.87 9.26 -8.37
N ALA A 189 14.49 8.78 -7.19
CA ALA A 189 14.73 9.43 -5.91
C ALA A 189 15.93 8.80 -5.20
N PRO A 190 16.74 9.57 -4.45
CA PRO A 190 17.90 9.03 -3.75
C PRO A 190 17.47 8.16 -2.58
N THR A 191 18.23 7.08 -2.39
CA THR A 191 18.11 6.15 -1.27
C THR A 191 19.31 6.23 -0.32
N GLY A 192 20.35 6.99 -0.69
CA GLY A 192 21.54 7.23 0.12
C GLY A 192 22.79 6.47 -0.38
N PRO A 193 23.90 6.53 0.37
CA PRO A 193 25.12 5.79 0.07
C PRO A 193 24.87 4.29 -0.03
N ARG A 194 25.52 3.63 -0.98
CA ARG A 194 25.31 2.21 -1.23
C ARG A 194 26.61 1.49 -1.54
N THR A 195 26.78 0.30 -0.96
CA THR A 195 27.84 -0.62 -1.38
C THR A 195 27.29 -1.54 -2.45
N VAL A 196 27.99 -1.64 -3.58
CA VAL A 196 27.58 -2.46 -4.73
C VAL A 196 28.72 -3.37 -5.16
N ALA A 197 28.39 -4.59 -5.59
CA ALA A 197 29.34 -5.47 -6.23
C ALA A 197 29.50 -5.02 -7.70
N PRO A 198 30.71 -4.64 -8.17
CA PRO A 198 30.88 -4.11 -9.53
C PRO A 198 30.36 -5.05 -10.63
N ALA A 199 30.42 -6.36 -10.41
CA ALA A 199 29.91 -7.37 -11.34
C ALA A 199 28.38 -7.37 -11.51
N SER A 200 27.63 -6.72 -10.61
CA SER A 200 26.17 -6.60 -10.68
C SER A 200 25.68 -5.32 -11.39
N LEU A 201 26.63 -4.47 -11.80
CA LEU A 201 26.33 -3.18 -12.41
C LEU A 201 26.30 -3.28 -13.93
N ILE A 202 25.24 -2.76 -14.52
CA ILE A 202 25.09 -2.60 -15.98
C ILE A 202 25.21 -1.11 -16.28
N THR A 203 26.15 -0.72 -17.15
CA THR A 203 26.35 0.68 -17.53
C THR A 203 25.07 1.27 -18.12
N ALA A 204 24.65 2.43 -17.62
CA ALA A 204 23.54 3.22 -18.13
C ALA A 204 24.02 4.57 -18.67
N THR A 205 23.08 5.37 -19.20
CA THR A 205 23.38 6.71 -19.71
C THR A 205 23.92 7.60 -18.59
N PRO A 206 25.10 8.23 -18.76
CA PRO A 206 25.66 9.13 -17.76
C PRO A 206 24.68 10.26 -17.41
N VAL A 207 24.68 10.69 -16.15
CA VAL A 207 23.76 11.71 -15.64
C VAL A 207 24.50 13.02 -15.44
N LEU A 208 24.01 14.10 -16.05
CA LEU A 208 24.43 15.46 -15.73
C LEU A 208 23.67 15.94 -14.50
N THR A 209 24.35 16.15 -13.37
CA THR A 209 23.70 16.53 -12.12
C THR A 209 24.62 17.34 -11.21
N ALA A 210 24.08 18.39 -10.58
CA ALA A 210 24.69 19.11 -9.46
C ALA A 210 24.30 18.42 -8.14
N LEU A 211 24.80 17.20 -7.93
CA LEU A 211 24.61 16.41 -6.71
C LEU A 211 25.27 17.15 -5.53
N ASP A 212 24.44 17.61 -4.59
CA ASP A 212 24.73 18.28 -3.28
C ASP A 212 25.69 19.49 -3.22
N THR A 213 26.46 19.75 -4.27
CA THR A 213 27.65 20.60 -4.16
C THR A 213 27.38 22.10 -4.35
N GLY A 214 26.15 22.50 -4.67
CA GLY A 214 25.81 23.90 -4.98
C GLY A 214 26.61 24.50 -6.14
N GLY A 215 27.42 23.68 -6.81
CA GLY A 215 28.30 24.05 -7.92
C GLY A 215 27.69 23.67 -9.27
N ASP A 216 28.50 23.82 -10.31
CA ASP A 216 28.08 23.51 -11.67
C ASP A 216 27.75 22.01 -11.82
N PRO A 217 26.68 21.64 -12.57
CA PRO A 217 26.35 20.25 -12.84
C PRO A 217 27.54 19.49 -13.44
N MET A 218 27.84 18.32 -12.89
CA MET A 218 28.87 17.43 -13.41
C MET A 218 28.27 16.15 -14.00
N THR A 219 28.97 15.56 -14.97
CA THR A 219 28.55 14.28 -15.55
C THR A 219 29.07 13.15 -14.69
N LEU A 220 28.17 12.36 -14.12
CA LEU A 220 28.46 11.18 -13.33
C LEU A 220 28.12 9.90 -14.08
N GLN A 221 28.92 8.86 -13.86
CA GLN A 221 28.60 7.55 -14.40
C GLN A 221 27.43 6.94 -13.66
N SER A 222 26.49 6.40 -14.43
CA SER A 222 25.29 5.76 -13.92
C SER A 222 25.26 4.28 -14.28
N TYR A 223 24.62 3.51 -13.41
CA TYR A 223 24.47 2.08 -13.57
C TYR A 223 23.06 1.64 -13.19
N ARG A 224 22.58 0.59 -13.85
CA ARG A 224 21.47 -0.26 -13.40
C ARG A 224 22.01 -1.42 -12.59
N VAL A 225 21.16 -1.99 -11.76
CA VAL A 225 21.46 -3.23 -11.05
C VAL A 225 20.70 -4.36 -11.73
N ASP A 226 21.41 -5.40 -12.17
CA ASP A 226 20.88 -6.48 -13.01
C ASP A 226 19.64 -7.17 -12.41
N ASN A 227 19.67 -7.44 -11.10
CA ASN A 227 18.56 -8.08 -10.38
C ASN A 227 17.60 -7.10 -9.70
N ALA A 228 17.70 -5.79 -9.98
CA ALA A 228 16.86 -4.75 -9.41
C ALA A 228 16.63 -3.62 -10.43
N PRO A 229 15.73 -3.80 -11.42
CA PRO A 229 15.55 -2.86 -12.54
C PRO A 229 15.11 -1.45 -12.12
N LEU A 230 14.40 -1.35 -10.99
CA LEU A 230 14.00 -0.07 -10.39
C LEU A 230 15.09 0.59 -9.55
N THR A 231 16.28 -0.01 -9.45
CA THR A 231 17.43 0.58 -8.79
C THR A 231 18.39 1.18 -9.81
N ALA A 232 18.82 2.41 -9.55
CA ALA A 232 19.95 3.02 -10.22
C ALA A 232 21.06 3.36 -9.22
N ILE A 233 22.29 3.40 -9.72
CA ILE A 233 23.49 3.74 -8.95
C ILE A 233 24.21 4.86 -9.69
N LEU A 234 24.63 5.89 -8.97
CA LEU A 234 25.57 6.89 -9.48
C LEU A 234 26.92 6.70 -8.80
N GLN A 235 28.00 6.71 -9.58
CA GLN A 235 29.36 6.75 -9.06
C GLN A 235 29.81 8.20 -8.91
N GLN A 236 30.22 8.58 -7.70
CA GLN A 236 30.76 9.90 -7.38
C GLN A 236 32.23 10.00 -7.80
N ALA A 237 32.76 11.24 -7.85
CA ALA A 237 34.13 11.51 -8.29
C ALA A 237 35.22 10.89 -7.38
N ASP A 238 34.90 10.63 -6.11
CA ASP A 238 35.76 9.94 -5.15
C ASP A 238 35.71 8.40 -5.26
N GLY A 239 34.92 7.89 -6.21
CA GLY A 239 34.73 6.46 -6.45
C GLY A 239 33.66 5.79 -5.59
N THR A 240 33.01 6.52 -4.69
CA THR A 240 31.88 6.01 -3.90
C THR A 240 30.60 5.93 -4.73
N TYR A 241 29.59 5.22 -4.21
CA TYR A 241 28.33 5.00 -4.93
C TYR A 241 27.13 5.52 -4.13
N LEU A 242 26.24 6.23 -4.82
CA LEU A 242 24.94 6.64 -4.33
C LEU A 242 23.85 5.82 -5.00
N GLY A 243 22.93 5.28 -4.20
CA GLY A 243 21.79 4.51 -4.67
C GLY A 243 20.56 5.37 -4.89
N PHE A 244 19.77 5.00 -5.89
CA PHE A 244 18.52 5.64 -6.24
C PHE A 244 17.44 4.58 -6.55
N SER A 245 16.19 4.88 -6.24
CA SER A 245 15.03 4.04 -6.57
C SER A 245 14.09 4.78 -7.52
N ALA A 246 13.55 4.08 -8.51
CA ALA A 246 12.57 4.64 -9.43
C ALA A 246 11.38 5.17 -8.66
N VAL A 247 10.91 6.36 -9.03
CA VAL A 247 9.65 6.90 -8.50
C VAL A 247 8.52 6.10 -9.13
N THR A 248 7.78 5.36 -8.31
CA THR A 248 6.78 4.40 -8.77
C THR A 248 5.41 4.67 -8.17
N ARG A 249 4.38 4.15 -8.84
CA ARG A 249 3.01 4.07 -8.34
C ARG A 249 2.30 2.82 -8.88
N SER A 250 1.18 2.44 -8.29
CA SER A 250 0.40 1.29 -8.73
C SER A 250 -0.95 1.66 -9.31
N PHE A 251 -1.35 0.96 -10.38
CA PHE A 251 -2.65 1.09 -11.02
C PHE A 251 -3.15 -0.29 -11.44
N GLY A 252 -4.27 -0.73 -10.87
CA GLY A 252 -4.83 -2.06 -11.18
C GLY A 252 -3.89 -3.20 -10.79
N GLY A 253 -3.07 -3.00 -9.74
CA GLY A 253 -2.07 -3.96 -9.29
C GLY A 253 -0.78 -4.04 -10.13
N ALA A 254 -0.65 -3.24 -11.19
CA ALA A 254 0.58 -3.13 -11.96
C ALA A 254 1.42 -1.92 -11.53
N THR A 255 2.75 -2.04 -11.62
CA THR A 255 3.69 -0.95 -11.30
C THR A 255 3.90 -0.05 -12.51
N PHE A 256 3.86 1.26 -12.27
CA PHE A 256 4.18 2.28 -13.24
C PHE A 256 5.30 3.17 -12.71
N VAL A 257 6.20 3.57 -13.60
CA VAL A 257 7.38 4.39 -13.31
C VAL A 257 7.18 5.80 -13.86
N LEU A 258 7.59 6.80 -13.09
CA LEU A 258 7.52 8.20 -13.50
C LEU A 258 8.52 8.48 -14.61
N GLU A 259 8.02 9.06 -15.70
CA GLU A 259 8.81 9.49 -16.85
C GLU A 259 8.88 11.02 -16.91
N SER A 260 10.07 11.56 -17.18
CA SER A 260 10.30 12.98 -17.36
C SER A 260 10.58 13.33 -18.82
N GLY A 261 9.98 14.41 -19.29
CA GLY A 261 10.27 15.01 -20.60
C GLY A 261 11.54 15.84 -20.66
N SER A 262 12.08 16.22 -19.50
CA SER A 262 13.29 17.01 -19.38
C SER A 262 14.37 16.28 -18.59
N LEU A 263 15.63 16.52 -18.95
CA LEU A 263 16.75 16.21 -18.08
C LEU A 263 16.66 17.10 -16.83
N LEU A 264 16.95 16.53 -15.66
CA LEU A 264 17.05 17.27 -14.41
C LEU A 264 18.54 17.43 -14.08
N THR A 265 19.05 18.64 -14.27
CA THR A 265 20.48 18.95 -14.14
C THR A 265 20.85 19.39 -12.72
N ALA A 266 19.87 19.69 -11.88
CA ALA A 266 20.06 20.05 -10.49
C ALA A 266 18.91 19.52 -9.63
N TYR A 267 19.21 19.29 -8.35
CA TYR A 267 18.19 19.01 -7.34
C TYR A 267 17.22 20.19 -7.19
N GLY A 268 15.98 19.89 -6.82
CA GLY A 268 14.94 20.92 -6.75
C GLY A 268 14.20 21.17 -8.06
N GLN A 269 14.60 20.54 -9.17
CA GLN A 269 13.86 20.58 -10.43
C GLN A 269 12.76 19.50 -10.47
N TRP A 270 11.54 19.92 -10.78
CA TRP A 270 10.41 19.01 -10.92
C TRP A 270 10.46 18.28 -12.28
N PRO A 271 10.19 16.97 -12.34
CA PRO A 271 9.98 16.28 -13.61
C PRO A 271 8.78 16.89 -14.34
N THR A 272 8.89 16.91 -15.66
CA THR A 272 7.91 17.51 -16.57
C THR A 272 7.30 16.46 -17.48
N LEU A 273 6.16 16.77 -18.07
CA LEU A 273 5.50 15.91 -19.03
C LEU A 273 6.41 15.63 -20.25
N PRO A 274 6.50 14.38 -20.75
CA PRO A 274 7.22 14.05 -21.97
C PRO A 274 6.81 14.93 -23.16
N ALA A 275 7.78 15.42 -23.93
CA ALA A 275 7.57 16.36 -25.04
C ALA A 275 6.64 15.85 -26.15
N ARG A 276 6.39 14.53 -26.21
CA ARG A 276 5.40 13.91 -27.11
C ARG A 276 3.95 14.27 -26.75
N PHE A 277 3.72 14.78 -25.54
CA PHE A 277 2.42 15.26 -25.10
C PHE A 277 2.42 16.79 -25.05
N GLN A 278 1.37 17.39 -25.58
CA GLN A 278 1.13 18.81 -25.41
C GLN A 278 0.70 19.08 -23.96
N THR A 279 1.28 20.09 -23.30
CA THR A 279 0.83 20.49 -21.97
C THR A 279 -0.66 20.85 -22.00
N PRO A 280 -1.49 20.23 -21.13
CA PRO A 280 -2.92 20.56 -21.05
C PRO A 280 -3.15 22.05 -20.81
N SER A 281 -4.12 22.63 -21.53
CA SER A 281 -4.55 24.02 -21.31
C SER A 281 -5.55 24.15 -20.17
N SER A 282 -6.19 23.05 -19.80
CA SER A 282 -7.26 23.01 -18.81
C SER A 282 -6.86 22.16 -17.57
N PRO A 283 -7.38 22.48 -16.37
CA PRO A 283 -7.11 21.71 -15.16
C PRO A 283 -7.58 20.26 -15.20
N ASP A 284 -8.56 19.95 -16.05
CA ASP A 284 -9.09 18.60 -16.26
C ASP A 284 -8.28 17.78 -17.27
N GLY A 285 -7.19 18.33 -17.81
CA GLY A 285 -6.33 17.67 -18.78
C GLY A 285 -6.71 17.93 -20.24
N SER A 286 -7.86 18.56 -20.51
CA SER A 286 -8.31 18.80 -21.89
C SER A 286 -7.43 19.82 -22.64
N PRO A 287 -7.29 19.69 -23.98
CA PRO A 287 -7.74 18.57 -24.82
C PRO A 287 -6.77 17.38 -24.88
N THR A 288 -5.59 17.49 -24.25
CA THR A 288 -4.53 16.48 -24.35
C THR A 288 -4.94 15.14 -23.74
N PHE A 289 -5.55 15.19 -22.56
CA PHE A 289 -5.94 14.03 -21.80
C PHE A 289 -7.45 14.05 -21.52
N SER A 290 -7.97 12.84 -21.31
CA SER A 290 -9.34 12.60 -20.88
C SER A 290 -9.31 11.82 -19.58
N PHE A 291 -10.25 12.12 -18.68
CA PHE A 291 -10.38 11.39 -17.42
C PHE A 291 -10.65 9.91 -17.68
N PHE A 292 -9.87 9.04 -17.04
CA PHE A 292 -10.01 7.59 -17.17
C PHE A 292 -10.62 6.97 -15.91
N GLY A 293 -10.11 7.34 -14.74
CA GLY A 293 -10.50 6.72 -13.48
C GLY A 293 -9.64 7.16 -12.31
N LYS A 294 -9.48 6.27 -11.33
CA LYS A 294 -8.60 6.46 -10.18
C LYS A 294 -7.60 5.32 -10.08
N ASP A 295 -6.40 5.62 -9.61
CA ASP A 295 -5.40 4.60 -9.27
C ASP A 295 -5.69 3.94 -7.92
N ASP A 296 -4.78 3.05 -7.51
CA ASP A 296 -4.93 2.27 -6.27
C ASP A 296 -4.86 3.17 -5.02
N ALA A 297 -4.20 4.34 -5.13
CA ALA A 297 -4.16 5.39 -4.12
C ALA A 297 -5.32 6.40 -4.23
N ARG A 298 -6.32 6.14 -5.09
CA ARG A 298 -7.50 6.98 -5.35
C ARG A 298 -7.21 8.34 -6.01
N VAL A 299 -6.03 8.53 -6.57
CA VAL A 299 -5.63 9.71 -7.36
C VAL A 299 -6.25 9.63 -8.75
N LEU A 300 -6.76 10.74 -9.25
CA LEU A 300 -7.36 10.81 -10.59
C LEU A 300 -6.29 10.53 -11.66
N VAL A 301 -6.62 9.63 -12.58
CA VAL A 301 -5.76 9.27 -13.72
C VAL A 301 -6.43 9.67 -15.01
N TYR A 302 -5.59 10.15 -15.93
CA TYR A 302 -6.01 10.65 -17.23
C TYR A 302 -5.22 9.93 -18.32
N VAL A 303 -5.84 9.67 -19.46
CA VAL A 303 -5.20 9.01 -20.60
C VAL A 303 -5.25 9.93 -21.81
N PRO A 304 -4.30 9.82 -22.76
CA PRO A 304 -4.38 10.55 -24.02
C PRO A 304 -5.71 10.28 -24.71
N ALA A 305 -6.21 11.22 -25.51
CA ALA A 305 -7.44 11.01 -26.27
C ALA A 305 -7.35 9.72 -27.13
N GLY A 306 -8.22 8.74 -26.85
CA GLY A 306 -8.22 7.43 -27.52
C GLY A 306 -7.14 6.44 -27.04
N GLY A 307 -6.39 6.77 -25.99
CA GLY A 307 -5.40 5.90 -25.37
C GLY A 307 -5.97 5.04 -24.24
N GLU A 308 -5.14 4.14 -23.72
CA GLU A 308 -5.48 3.24 -22.61
C GLU A 308 -4.51 3.39 -21.44
N ALA A 309 -5.01 3.23 -20.22
CA ALA A 309 -4.18 3.31 -19.00
C ALA A 309 -3.12 2.20 -18.92
N SER A 310 -3.32 1.08 -19.63
CA SER A 310 -2.36 -0.03 -19.78
C SER A 310 -1.06 0.40 -20.45
N THR A 311 -1.09 1.46 -21.27
CA THR A 311 0.08 2.02 -21.97
C THR A 311 0.75 3.16 -21.20
N GLY A 312 0.17 3.53 -20.05
CA GLY A 312 0.56 4.65 -19.23
C GLY A 312 -0.59 5.64 -19.04
N PHE A 313 -0.41 6.54 -18.08
CA PHE A 313 -1.42 7.54 -17.75
C PHE A 313 -0.75 8.81 -17.19
N ALA A 314 -1.48 9.91 -17.27
CA ALA A 314 -1.11 11.21 -16.72
C ALA A 314 -1.78 11.46 -15.37
N VAL A 315 -1.12 12.25 -14.54
CA VAL A 315 -1.66 12.77 -13.27
C VAL A 315 -1.54 14.28 -13.25
N ALA A 316 -2.62 14.94 -12.84
CA ALA A 316 -2.69 16.38 -12.71
C ALA A 316 -1.80 16.91 -11.56
N PRO A 317 -1.36 18.17 -11.60
CA PRO A 317 -0.71 18.83 -10.48
C PRO A 317 -1.57 18.82 -9.20
N GLY A 318 -0.93 18.99 -8.05
CA GLY A 318 -1.64 19.18 -6.77
C GLY A 318 -2.17 17.90 -6.14
N THR A 319 -1.43 16.79 -6.29
CA THR A 319 -1.74 15.52 -5.63
C THR A 319 -1.61 15.59 -4.10
N ALA A 320 -2.22 14.61 -3.43
CA ALA A 320 -2.27 14.53 -1.98
C ALA A 320 -0.86 14.35 -1.35
N PRO A 321 -0.69 14.64 -0.04
CA PRO A 321 0.63 14.62 0.61
C PRO A 321 1.39 13.28 0.57
N ASP A 322 0.67 12.19 0.42
CA ASP A 322 1.14 10.81 0.34
C ASP A 322 1.48 10.35 -1.08
N ASP A 323 1.19 11.18 -2.10
CA ASP A 323 1.51 10.87 -3.49
C ASP A 323 3.03 10.93 -3.73
N PRO A 324 3.61 9.97 -4.48
CA PRO A 324 5.05 9.95 -4.77
C PRO A 324 5.55 11.18 -5.54
N ALA A 325 4.67 11.90 -6.25
CA ALA A 325 4.97 13.15 -6.92
C ALA A 325 4.32 14.37 -6.23
N VAL A 326 4.02 14.27 -4.93
CA VAL A 326 3.43 15.34 -4.12
C VAL A 326 4.13 16.69 -4.33
N GLY A 327 3.33 17.71 -4.59
CA GLY A 327 3.82 19.09 -4.75
C GLY A 327 4.43 19.39 -6.12
N ASN A 328 4.45 18.43 -7.06
CA ASN A 328 4.83 18.71 -8.44
C ASN A 328 3.82 19.69 -9.07
N PRO A 329 4.26 20.87 -9.54
CA PRO A 329 3.40 21.83 -10.20
C PRO A 329 3.03 21.44 -11.64
N ASN A 330 3.66 20.40 -12.18
CA ASN A 330 3.49 19.95 -13.56
C ASN A 330 2.61 18.71 -13.64
N TRP A 331 1.96 18.53 -14.80
CA TRP A 331 1.41 17.24 -15.18
C TRP A 331 2.53 16.20 -15.28
N THR A 332 2.30 15.01 -14.74
CA THR A 332 3.26 13.90 -14.75
C THR A 332 2.77 12.77 -15.64
N TRP A 333 3.69 12.03 -16.26
CA TRP A 333 3.39 10.83 -17.04
C TRP A 333 4.01 9.60 -16.40
N TRP A 334 3.22 8.55 -16.31
CA TRP A 334 3.62 7.29 -15.70
C TRP A 334 3.46 6.18 -16.74
N ARG A 335 4.55 5.48 -17.03
CA ARG A 335 4.55 4.37 -18.00
C ARG A 335 4.67 3.04 -17.29
N PRO A 336 4.20 1.93 -17.90
CA PRO A 336 4.46 0.60 -17.37
C PRO A 336 5.96 0.37 -17.18
N GLU A 337 6.32 -0.31 -16.09
CA GLU A 337 7.69 -0.80 -15.85
C GLU A 337 8.19 -1.69 -16.98
#